data_AF-A0A1V0HAS5-F1
#
_entry.id   AF-A0A1V0HAS5-F1
#
_cell.length_a   1.000
_cell.length_b   1.000
_cell.length_c   1.000
_cell.angle_alpha   90.00
_cell.angle_beta   90.00
_cell.angle_gamma   90.00
#
_symmetry.space_group_name_H-M   'P 1'
#
loop_
_entity.id
_entity.type
_entity.pdbx_description
1 polymer ?
#
loop_
_entity_poly.entity_id
_entity_poly.type
_entity_poly.pdbx_seq_one_letter_code
_entity_poly.pdbx_strand_id
1 'polypeptide(L)' 'MSEAEFSDWAMKICLTGLVIFLGFIVWNLGKESKAGKFGIAILFLVLGLGVFGFIFKEVLIKFIALP' A
#
# COMPACT_ATOMS: atom_id res chain seq x y z
N MET A 1 -26.36 3.66 -6.56
CA MET A 1 -25.22 3.20 -5.75
C MET A 1 -25.73 3.14 -4.32
N SER A 2 -25.77 1.95 -3.74
CA SER A 2 -26.13 1.82 -2.32
C SER A 2 -25.04 2.45 -1.44
N GLU A 3 -25.36 2.80 -0.20
CA GLU A 3 -24.39 3.36 0.75
C GLU A 3 -23.18 2.43 0.95
N ALA A 4 -23.41 1.12 0.90
CA ALA A 4 -22.35 0.11 1.01
C ALA A 4 -21.42 0.14 -0.20
N GLU A 5 -21.96 0.22 -1.43
CA GLU A 5 -21.14 0.28 -2.65
C GLU A 5 -20.31 1.57 -2.71
N PHE A 6 -20.88 2.69 -2.29
CA PHE A 6 -20.17 3.96 -2.22
C PHE A 6 -19.00 3.90 -1.24
N SER A 7 -19.26 3.39 -0.03
CA SER A 7 -18.25 3.24 1.01
C SER A 7 -17.10 2.33 0.53
N ASP A 8 -17.42 1.24 -0.16
CA ASP A 8 -16.41 0.29 -0.66
C ASP A 8 -15.50 0.90 -1.73
N TRP A 9 -16.08 1.69 -2.65
CA TRP A 9 -15.33 2.44 -3.65
C TRP A 9 -14.50 3.57 -3.03
N ALA A 10 -15.07 4.32 -2.09
CA ALA A 10 -14.37 5.39 -1.39
C ALA A 10 -13.16 4.84 -0.62
N MET A 11 -13.33 3.73 0.09
CA MET A 11 -12.25 3.06 0.80
C MET A 11 -11.14 2.61 -0.15
N LYS A 12 -11.48 1.95 -1.27
CA LYS A 12 -10.49 1.52 -2.26
C LYS A 12 -9.69 2.70 -2.82
N ILE A 13 -10.36 3.78 -3.21
CA ILE A 13 -9.70 4.93 -3.85
C ILE A 13 -8.85 5.70 -2.83
N CYS A 14 -9.42 6.09 -1.68
CA CYS A 14 -8.71 6.86 -0.67
C CYS A 14 -7.53 6.08 -0.09
N LEU A 15 -7.71 4.79 0.20
CA LEU A 15 -6.63 3.96 0.73
C LEU A 15 -5.50 3.81 -0.28
N THR A 16 -5.81 3.53 -1.54
CA THR A 16 -4.80 3.40 -2.60
C THR A 16 -4.04 4.71 -2.79
N GLY A 17 -4.73 5.85 -2.79
CA GLY A 17 -4.09 7.17 -2.83
C GLY A 17 -3.15 7.41 -1.65
N LEU A 18 -3.56 7.01 -0.44
CA LEU A 18 -2.76 7.15 0.77
C LEU A 18 -1.51 6.26 0.75
N VAL A 19 -1.61 5.04 0.23
CA VAL A 19 -0.47 4.13 0.03
C VAL A 19 0.55 4.72 -0.95
N ILE A 20 0.09 5.31 -2.06
CA ILE A 20 0.97 5.99 -3.02
C ILE A 20 1.68 7.18 -2.33
N PHE A 21 0.95 7.96 -1.54
CA PHE A 21 1.52 9.09 -0.80
C PHE A 21 2.57 8.65 0.22
N LEU A 22 2.35 7.52 0.92
CA LEU A 22 3.35 6.91 1.79
C LEU A 22 4.61 6.51 1.01
N GLY A 23 4.46 5.95 -0.20
CA GLY A 23 5.60 5.65 -1.06
C GLY A 23 6.39 6.89 -1.49
N PHE A 24 5.68 7.98 -1.79
CA PHE A 24 6.31 9.27 -2.09
C PHE A 24 7.09 9.82 -0.88
N ILE A 25 6.52 9.75 0.33
CA ILE A 25 7.20 10.16 1.55
C ILE A 25 8.46 9.33 1.77
N VAL A 26 8.39 8.00 1.65
CA VAL A 26 9.55 7.13 1.86
C VAL A 26 10.65 7.40 0.83
N TRP A 27 10.29 7.68 -0.42
CA TRP A 27 11.24 8.12 -1.44
C TRP A 27 11.92 9.44 -1.08
N ASN A 28 11.14 10.43 -0.64
CA ASN A 28 11.68 11.72 -0.22
C ASN A 28 12.58 11.59 1.02
N LEU A 29 12.12 10.87 2.04
CA LEU A 29 12.84 10.61 3.28
C LEU A 29 14.15 9.86 3.03
N GLY A 30 14.15 8.87 2.13
CA GLY A 30 15.34 8.14 1.72
C GLY A 30 16.40 9.05 1.09
N LYS A 31 15.98 9.99 0.23
CA LYS A 31 16.89 11.01 -0.33
C LYS A 31 17.38 12.01 0.72
N GLU A 32 16.49 12.55 1.55
CA GLU A 32 16.84 13.56 2.55
C GLU A 32 17.72 13.00 3.68
N SER A 33 17.48 11.76 4.10
CA SER A 33 18.23 11.12 5.19
C SER A 33 19.64 10.70 4.80
N LYS A 34 20.10 11.00 3.56
CA LYS A 34 21.34 10.45 2.97
C LYS A 34 21.43 8.93 3.14
N ALA A 35 20.28 8.25 3.15
CA ALA A 35 20.27 6.80 3.20
C ALA A 35 21.01 6.32 1.96
N GLY A 36 22.09 5.56 2.15
CA GLY A 36 22.85 5.03 1.03
C GLY A 36 21.95 4.20 0.10
N LYS A 37 22.48 3.80 -1.05
CA LYS A 37 21.74 2.99 -2.04
C LYS A 37 21.05 1.77 -1.41
N PHE A 38 21.69 1.17 -0.41
CA PHE A 38 21.17 0.04 0.36
C PHE A 38 20.01 0.41 1.30
N GLY A 39 20.06 1.58 1.94
CA GLY A 39 19.01 2.05 2.84
C GLY A 39 17.72 2.39 2.09
N ILE A 40 17.83 3.07 0.95
CA ILE A 40 16.68 3.33 0.07
C ILE A 40 16.11 2.01 -0.48
N ALA A 41 16.97 1.05 -0.86
CA ALA A 41 16.52 -0.26 -1.32
C ALA A 41 15.71 -1.01 -0.26
N ILE A 42 16.16 -1.04 1.00
CA ILE A 42 15.42 -1.68 2.10
C ILE A 42 14.12 -0.93 2.42
N LEU A 43 14.14 0.40 2.43
CA LEU A 43 12.95 1.22 2.65
C LEU A 43 11.86 0.92 1.61
N PHE A 44 12.26 0.77 0.35
CA PHE A 44 11.36 0.35 -0.73
C PHE A 44 10.92 -1.11 -0.61
N LEU A 45 11.81 -2.00 -0.18
CA LEU A 45 11.50 -3.41 0.01
C LEU A 45 10.42 -3.58 1.09
N VAL A 46 10.60 -2.95 2.26
CA VAL A 46 9.63 -3.02 3.37
C VAL A 46 8.29 -2.41 2.98
N LEU A 47 8.29 -1.25 2.33
CA LEU A 47 7.07 -0.63 1.81
C LEU A 47 6.37 -1.57 0.82
N GLY A 48 7.10 -2.09 -0.17
CA GLY A 48 6.58 -3.02 -1.17
C GLY A 48 6.03 -4.31 -0.55
N LEU A 49 6.70 -4.85 0.47
CA LEU A 49 6.26 -6.04 1.20
C LEU A 49 4.96 -5.77 1.99
N GLY A 50 4.83 -4.57 2.58
CA GLY A 50 3.61 -4.14 3.26
C GLY A 50 2.42 -4.01 2.29
N VAL A 51 2.61 -3.36 1.14
CA VAL A 51 1.57 -3.23 0.10
C VAL A 51 1.23 -4.59 -0.50
N PHE A 52 2.25 -5.42 -0.74
CA PHE A 52 2.06 -6.78 -1.24
C PHE A 52 1.24 -7.64 -0.26
N GLY A 53 1.55 -7.60 1.04
CA GLY A 53 0.78 -8.29 2.06
C GLY A 53 -0.67 -7.79 2.14
N PHE A 54 -0.88 -6.48 1.98
CA PHE A 54 -2.22 -5.90 1.92
C PHE A 54 -3.03 -6.40 0.73
N ILE A 55 -2.44 -6.49 -0.47
CA ILE A 55 -3.12 -7.03 -1.66
C ILE A 55 -3.33 -8.54 -1.50
N PHE A 56 -2.32 -9.25 -0.99
CA PHE A 56 -2.38 -10.70 -0.80
C PHE A 56 -3.51 -11.12 0.13
N LYS A 57 -3.76 -10.40 1.24
CA LYS A 57 -4.89 -10.70 2.12
C LYS A 57 -6.24 -10.56 1.41
N GLU A 58 -6.41 -9.54 0.56
CA GLU A 58 -7.67 -9.29 -0.17
C GLU A 58 -7.93 -10.39 -1.20
N VAL A 59 -6.88 -10.83 -1.89
CA VAL A 59 -6.93 -11.99 -2.78
C VAL A 59 -7.31 -13.24 -1.98
N LEU A 60 -6.65 -13.48 -0.85
CA LEU A 60 -6.88 -14.67 -0.03
C LEU A 60 -8.32 -14.71 0.51
N ILE A 61 -8.87 -13.59 0.97
CA ILE A 61 -10.27 -13.50 1.41
C ILE A 61 -11.23 -13.83 0.25
N LYS A 62 -10.99 -13.25 -0.94
CA LYS A 62 -11.87 -13.46 -2.11
C LYS A 62 -11.81 -14.88 -2.68
N PHE A 63 -10.69 -15.58 -2.57
CA PHE A 63 -10.52 -16.91 -3.18
C PHE A 63 -10.64 -18.07 -2.19
N ILE A 64 -10.37 -17.86 -0.90
CA ILE A 64 -10.34 -18.94 0.11
C ILE A 64 -11.45 -18.81 1.15
N ALA A 65 -11.75 -17.59 1.62
CA ALA A 65 -12.69 -17.39 2.72
C ALA A 65 -14.14 -17.19 2.26
N LEU A 66 -14.35 -16.73 1.03
CA LEU A 66 -15.67 -16.55 0.43
C LEU A 66 -15.81 -17.48 -0.80
N PRO A 67 -16.30 -18.73 -0.64
CA PRO A 67 -16.84 -19.48 -1.76
C PRO A 67 -18.09 -18.80 -2.34
#